data_AF-A0A167P014-F1
#
_entry.id   AF-A0A167P014-F1
#
_cell.length_a   1.000
_cell.length_b   1.000
_cell.length_c   1.000
_cell.angle_alpha   90.00
_cell.angle_beta   90.00
_cell.angle_gamma   90.00
#
_symmetry.space_group_name_H-M   'P 1'
#
loop_
_entity.id
_entity.type
_entity.pdbx_description
1 polymer ?
#
loop_
_entity_poly.entity_id
_entity_poly.type
_entity_poly.pdbx_seq_one_letter_code
_entity_poly.pdbx_strand_id
1 'polypeptide(L)'
;MWTEMCKDFGIYELNLDLQHSFFVGDAGGRVAFIKKGKAVAKDFSCSDRNFAHNVGLLYKTPEEFFLNESPREYVRNFDLDNHPFVDCGDINKARDNAGFGALDEQEVVLFCGPPGAGKSTFFRLILEPLGFKRINQDALKTKEKCMQAATVFLGGGFSIAIGRV
;
A
#
# COMPACT_ATOMS: atom_id res chain seq x y z
N MET A 1 -1.53 -13.57 -11.59
CA MET A 1 -1.13 -14.96 -11.84
C MET A 1 -2.33 -15.89 -11.80
N TRP A 2 -3.03 -16.03 -10.67
CA TRP A 2 -4.23 -16.87 -10.56
C TRP A 2 -5.29 -16.56 -11.63
N THR A 3 -5.68 -15.28 -11.75
CA THR A 3 -6.67 -14.82 -12.72
C THR A 3 -6.28 -15.14 -14.17
N GLU A 4 -5.02 -14.89 -14.53
CA GLU A 4 -4.51 -15.20 -15.89
C GLU A 4 -4.47 -16.72 -16.13
N MET A 5 -4.03 -17.52 -15.16
CA MET A 5 -4.08 -18.98 -15.25
C MET A 5 -5.51 -19.47 -15.49
N CYS A 6 -6.47 -18.98 -14.70
CA CYS A 6 -7.87 -19.36 -14.87
C CYS A 6 -8.36 -19.02 -16.28
N LYS A 7 -8.04 -17.83 -16.77
CA LYS A 7 -8.41 -17.39 -18.12
C LYS A 7 -7.78 -18.26 -19.22
N ASP A 8 -6.49 -18.54 -19.13
CA ASP A 8 -5.75 -19.32 -20.15
C ASP A 8 -6.26 -20.76 -20.25
N PHE A 9 -6.71 -21.34 -19.14
CA PHE A 9 -7.29 -22.69 -19.09
C PHE A 9 -8.82 -22.72 -19.21
N GLY A 10 -9.48 -21.58 -19.48
CA GLY A 10 -10.94 -21.52 -19.62
C GLY A 10 -11.70 -21.85 -18.33
N ILE A 11 -11.06 -21.64 -17.18
CA ILE A 11 -11.61 -21.86 -15.86
C ILE A 11 -12.28 -20.56 -15.40
N TYR A 12 -13.59 -20.64 -15.11
CA TYR A 12 -14.36 -19.50 -14.63
C TYR A 12 -14.58 -19.61 -13.12
N GLU A 13 -14.54 -18.48 -12.42
CA GLU A 13 -14.68 -18.41 -10.95
C GLU A 13 -15.96 -19.10 -10.43
N LEU A 14 -17.04 -19.05 -11.21
CA LEU A 14 -18.32 -19.70 -10.88
C LEU A 14 -18.26 -21.24 -10.85
N ASN A 15 -17.27 -21.84 -11.51
CA ASN A 15 -17.09 -23.28 -11.60
C ASN A 15 -15.93 -23.79 -10.72
N LEU A 16 -15.29 -22.90 -9.95
CA LEU A 16 -14.17 -23.24 -9.09
C LEU A 16 -14.64 -23.48 -7.66
N ASP A 17 -14.44 -24.70 -7.19
CA ASP A 17 -14.62 -25.02 -5.78
C ASP A 17 -13.38 -24.63 -4.98
N LEU A 18 -13.33 -23.37 -4.55
CA LEU A 18 -12.24 -22.85 -3.73
C LEU A 18 -12.22 -23.49 -2.32
N GLN A 19 -13.35 -23.99 -1.83
CA GLN A 19 -13.44 -24.58 -0.48
C GLN A 19 -12.72 -25.92 -0.41
N HIS A 20 -12.78 -26.70 -1.49
CA HIS A 20 -12.08 -27.98 -1.61
C HIS A 20 -10.75 -27.89 -2.37
N SER A 21 -10.39 -26.70 -2.87
CA SER A 21 -9.08 -26.42 -3.48
C SER A 21 -8.09 -25.92 -2.42
N PHE A 22 -6.80 -26.17 -2.66
CA PHE A 22 -5.75 -25.76 -1.75
C PHE A 22 -4.48 -25.34 -2.49
N PHE A 23 -3.66 -24.52 -1.83
CA PHE A 23 -2.37 -24.06 -2.31
C PHE A 23 -1.26 -24.53 -1.36
N VAL A 24 -0.20 -25.11 -1.92
CA VAL A 24 0.96 -25.60 -1.16
C VAL A 24 2.19 -24.77 -1.53
N GLY A 25 2.87 -24.19 -0.53
CA GLY A 25 4.07 -23.40 -0.74
C GLY A 25 4.89 -23.25 0.53
N ASP A 26 6.20 -23.01 0.43
CA ASP A 26 7.13 -22.95 1.56
C ASP A 26 7.20 -21.56 2.21
N ALA A 27 6.83 -20.50 1.47
CA ALA A 27 6.83 -19.12 1.95
C ALA A 27 5.60 -18.83 2.83
N GLY A 28 5.53 -19.53 3.96
CA GLY A 28 4.41 -19.51 4.89
C GLY A 28 4.50 -18.48 6.01
N GLY A 29 5.58 -17.69 6.08
CA GLY A 29 5.80 -16.73 7.18
C GLY A 29 5.99 -17.39 8.55
N ARG A 30 6.42 -18.65 8.59
CA ARG A 30 6.59 -19.41 9.83
C ARG A 30 7.65 -18.78 10.72
N VAL A 31 7.42 -18.76 12.02
CA VAL A 31 8.39 -18.24 13.00
C VAL A 31 9.51 -19.25 13.26
N ALA A 32 10.65 -18.74 13.72
CA ALA A 32 11.76 -19.58 14.16
C ALA A 32 11.38 -20.30 15.47
N PHE A 33 11.72 -21.57 15.59
CA PHE A 33 11.46 -22.36 16.78
C PHE A 33 12.54 -23.43 16.98
N ILE A 34 12.64 -24.01 18.18
CA ILE A 34 13.62 -25.05 18.48
C ILE A 34 12.92 -26.41 18.45
N LYS A 35 13.36 -27.30 17.54
CA LYS A 35 12.89 -28.70 17.45
C LYS A 35 14.04 -29.62 17.83
N LYS A 36 13.90 -30.40 18.90
CA LYS A 36 14.90 -31.40 19.36
C LYS A 36 16.33 -30.83 19.47
N GLY A 37 16.47 -29.65 20.07
CA GLY A 37 17.77 -28.98 20.26
C GLY A 37 18.37 -28.34 19.01
N LYS A 38 17.67 -28.38 17.85
CA LYS A 38 18.07 -27.69 16.62
C LYS A 38 17.15 -26.49 16.37
N ALA A 39 17.75 -25.35 16.09
CA ALA A 39 17.00 -24.16 15.67
C ALA A 39 16.51 -24.36 14.24
N VAL A 40 15.19 -24.29 14.06
CA VAL A 40 14.56 -24.21 12.75
C VAL A 40 14.33 -22.74 12.44
N ALA A 41 14.87 -22.29 11.31
CA ALA A 41 14.77 -20.89 10.90
C ALA A 41 13.32 -20.47 10.64
N LYS A 42 13.09 -19.16 10.73
CA LYS A 42 11.88 -18.53 10.21
C LYS A 42 11.87 -18.58 8.68
N ASP A 43 10.70 -18.53 8.08
CA ASP A 43 10.61 -18.34 6.63
C ASP A 43 11.08 -16.93 6.24
N PHE A 44 11.63 -16.80 5.04
CA PHE A 44 12.07 -15.50 4.50
C PHE A 44 10.89 -14.58 4.19
N SER A 45 9.77 -15.15 3.72
CA SER A 45 8.57 -14.42 3.32
C SER A 45 7.29 -15.17 3.69
N CYS A 46 6.16 -14.46 3.58
CA CYS A 46 4.79 -15.00 3.71
C CYS A 46 4.03 -14.95 2.38
N SER A 47 4.74 -14.90 1.25
CA SER A 47 4.17 -14.65 -0.08
C SER A 47 3.16 -15.72 -0.51
N ASP A 48 3.45 -16.99 -0.26
CA ASP A 48 2.60 -18.12 -0.66
C ASP A 48 1.30 -18.15 0.13
N ARG A 49 1.42 -17.93 1.45
CA ARG A 49 0.27 -17.83 2.34
C ARG A 49 -0.62 -16.63 2.00
N ASN A 50 -0.01 -15.48 1.70
CA ASN A 50 -0.75 -14.28 1.32
C ASN A 50 -1.42 -14.45 -0.05
N PHE A 51 -0.74 -15.10 -1.01
CA PHE A 51 -1.34 -15.43 -2.29
C PHE A 51 -2.58 -16.31 -2.14
N ALA A 52 -2.47 -17.41 -1.39
CA ALA A 52 -3.61 -18.30 -1.13
C ALA A 52 -4.77 -17.56 -0.46
N HIS A 53 -4.48 -16.71 0.54
CA HIS A 53 -5.48 -15.92 1.23
C HIS A 53 -6.18 -14.91 0.30
N ASN A 54 -5.43 -14.20 -0.55
CA ASN A 54 -6.00 -13.25 -1.51
C ASN A 54 -6.92 -13.93 -2.55
N VAL A 55 -6.64 -15.19 -2.88
CA VAL A 55 -7.48 -16.00 -3.79
C VAL A 55 -8.67 -16.64 -3.06
N GLY A 56 -8.57 -16.85 -1.75
CA GLY A 56 -9.56 -17.61 -0.97
C GLY A 56 -9.31 -19.12 -0.93
N LEU A 57 -8.07 -19.57 -1.15
CA LEU A 57 -7.68 -20.98 -1.10
C LEU A 57 -7.21 -21.39 0.29
N LEU A 58 -7.47 -22.65 0.66
CA LEU A 58 -6.83 -23.26 1.82
C LEU A 58 -5.31 -23.33 1.60
N TYR A 59 -4.52 -22.82 2.54
CA TYR A 59 -3.05 -22.88 2.45
C TYR A 59 -2.48 -24.02 3.30
N LYS A 60 -1.49 -24.73 2.75
CA LYS A 60 -0.67 -25.71 3.48
C LYS A 60 0.81 -25.52 3.18
N THR A 61 1.67 -25.91 4.11
CA THR A 61 3.11 -26.03 3.84
C THR A 61 3.46 -27.40 3.24
N PRO A 62 4.62 -27.55 2.57
CA PRO A 62 5.05 -28.84 2.05
C PRO A 62 5.13 -29.92 3.15
N GLU A 63 5.58 -29.55 4.35
CA GLU A 63 5.66 -30.46 5.49
C GLU A 63 4.27 -30.87 6.00
N GLU A 64 3.32 -29.94 6.04
CA GLU A 64 1.92 -30.24 6.40
C GLU A 64 1.24 -31.15 5.36
N PHE A 65 1.51 -30.95 4.07
CA PHE A 65 0.82 -31.66 3.00
C PHE A 65 1.47 -33.01 2.66
N PHE A 66 2.78 -33.06 2.48
CA PHE A 66 3.48 -34.26 2.03
C PHE A 66 3.96 -35.14 3.19
N LEU A 67 4.27 -34.54 4.35
CA LEU A 67 4.83 -35.26 5.50
C LEU A 67 3.84 -35.40 6.65
N ASN A 68 2.61 -34.87 6.52
CA ASN A 68 1.60 -34.82 7.57
C ASN A 68 2.12 -34.25 8.90
N GLU A 69 3.07 -33.31 8.84
CA GLU A 69 3.52 -32.62 10.04
C GLU A 69 2.44 -31.66 10.56
N SER A 70 2.47 -31.40 11.87
CA SER A 70 1.59 -30.42 12.50
C SER A 70 1.90 -29.01 11.98
N PRO A 71 0.87 -28.15 11.76
CA PRO A 71 1.09 -26.78 11.33
C PRO A 71 2.02 -26.01 12.26
N ARG A 72 2.91 -25.22 11.67
CA ARG A 72 3.81 -24.33 12.41
C ARG A 72 3.15 -22.97 12.63
N GLU A 73 3.49 -22.35 13.76
CA GLU A 73 3.12 -20.96 14.03
C GLU A 73 3.72 -20.02 12.98
N TYR A 74 2.94 -19.03 12.58
CA TYR A 74 3.32 -18.01 11.60
C TYR A 74 2.83 -16.64 12.07
N VAL A 75 3.49 -15.58 11.59
CA VAL A 75 3.10 -14.20 11.89
C VAL A 75 2.98 -13.42 10.59
N ARG A 76 1.87 -12.69 10.44
CA ARG A 76 1.72 -11.65 9.42
C ARG A 76 1.94 -10.29 10.09
N ASN A 77 3.10 -9.68 9.87
CA ASN A 77 3.46 -8.41 10.53
C ASN A 77 2.55 -7.24 10.12
N PHE A 78 1.92 -7.32 8.95
CA PHE A 78 0.98 -6.32 8.45
C PHE A 78 -0.18 -7.05 7.80
N ASP A 79 -1.36 -6.88 8.37
CA ASP A 79 -2.60 -7.46 7.87
C ASP A 79 -3.57 -6.33 7.54
N LEU A 80 -4.01 -6.28 6.27
CA LEU A 80 -4.96 -5.28 5.80
C LEU A 80 -6.34 -5.46 6.45
N ASP A 81 -6.67 -6.66 6.91
CA ASP A 81 -7.92 -6.92 7.64
C ASP A 81 -7.97 -6.13 8.96
N ASN A 82 -6.80 -5.89 9.58
CA ASN A 82 -6.65 -5.07 10.78
C ASN A 82 -6.51 -3.57 10.48
N HIS A 83 -6.31 -3.22 9.21
CA HIS A 83 -6.20 -1.85 8.73
C HIS A 83 -7.10 -1.64 7.51
N PRO A 84 -8.43 -1.86 7.65
CA PRO A 84 -9.34 -1.80 6.53
C PRO A 84 -9.29 -0.41 5.92
N PHE A 85 -9.19 -0.35 4.59
CA PHE A 85 -9.30 0.90 3.88
C PHE A 85 -10.73 1.41 4.04
N VAL A 86 -10.91 2.49 4.79
CA VAL A 86 -12.18 3.20 4.83
C VAL A 86 -12.29 3.94 3.52
N ASP A 87 -13.21 3.53 2.66
CA ASP A 87 -13.59 4.35 1.51
C ASP A 87 -14.17 5.65 2.06
N CYS A 88 -13.38 6.72 2.01
CA CYS A 88 -13.78 8.05 2.48
C CYS A 88 -14.82 8.70 1.55
N GLY A 89 -15.30 7.98 0.54
CA GLY A 89 -16.32 8.44 -0.39
C GLY A 89 -15.80 9.49 -1.35
N ASP A 90 -16.73 10.07 -2.10
CA ASP A 90 -16.50 11.01 -3.21
C ASP A 90 -15.40 12.04 -2.89
N ILE A 91 -14.37 12.08 -3.72
CA ILE A 91 -13.25 13.03 -3.68
C ILE A 91 -13.75 14.48 -3.60
N ASN A 92 -14.93 14.77 -4.16
CA ASN A 92 -15.57 16.07 -4.06
C ASN A 92 -15.95 16.43 -2.61
N LYS A 93 -16.48 15.48 -1.83
CA LYS A 93 -16.76 15.70 -0.40
C LYS A 93 -15.47 15.85 0.40
N ALA A 94 -14.42 15.11 0.06
CA ALA A 94 -13.11 15.28 0.68
C ALA A 94 -12.54 16.67 0.39
N ARG A 95 -12.71 17.20 -0.84
CA ARG A 95 -12.31 18.56 -1.21
C ARG A 95 -13.07 19.62 -0.42
N ASP A 96 -14.39 19.49 -0.33
CA ASP A 96 -15.24 20.46 0.39
C ASP A 96 -15.00 20.41 1.92
N ASN A 97 -14.63 19.25 2.47
CA ASN A 97 -14.27 19.08 3.88
C ASN A 97 -12.81 19.41 4.22
N ALA A 98 -11.91 19.43 3.23
CA ALA A 98 -10.47 19.60 3.47
C ALA A 98 -10.12 21.01 3.97
N GLY A 99 -11.07 21.95 3.95
CA GLY A 99 -10.90 23.28 4.53
C GLY A 99 -9.89 24.18 3.80
N PHE A 100 -9.34 23.72 2.66
CA PHE A 100 -8.46 24.52 1.81
C PHE A 100 -9.31 25.50 1.01
N GLY A 101 -9.00 26.80 1.11
CA GLY A 101 -9.71 27.85 0.36
C GLY A 101 -10.45 28.90 1.19
N ALA A 102 -10.05 29.17 2.43
CA ALA A 102 -10.45 30.43 3.07
C ALA A 102 -9.84 31.60 2.29
N LEU A 103 -10.70 32.31 1.56
CA LEU A 103 -10.45 33.16 0.40
C LEU A 103 -9.55 34.40 0.58
N ASP A 104 -8.84 34.59 1.70
CA ASP A 104 -8.11 35.84 1.98
C ASP A 104 -6.67 35.67 2.49
N GLU A 105 -6.19 34.45 2.79
CA GLU A 105 -4.81 34.21 3.27
C GLU A 105 -4.06 33.17 2.44
N GLN A 106 -2.76 33.39 2.22
CA GLN A 106 -1.91 32.45 1.48
C GLN A 106 -1.54 31.26 2.35
N GLU A 107 -1.69 30.05 1.81
CA GLU A 107 -1.44 28.81 2.54
C GLU A 107 -0.18 28.09 2.04
N VAL A 108 0.54 27.45 2.97
CA VAL A 108 1.69 26.57 2.68
C VAL A 108 1.38 25.16 3.16
N VAL A 109 1.19 24.23 2.22
CA VAL A 109 0.93 22.82 2.53
C VAL A 109 2.23 22.03 2.45
N LEU A 110 2.61 21.36 3.54
CA LEU A 110 3.79 20.50 3.60
C LEU A 110 3.40 19.03 3.54
N PHE A 111 3.87 18.33 2.52
CA PHE A 111 3.60 16.90 2.37
C PHE A 111 4.58 16.03 3.17
N CYS A 112 4.09 15.43 4.25
CA CYS A 112 4.83 14.47 5.07
C CYS A 112 4.33 13.05 4.85
N GLY A 113 5.23 12.10 4.58
CA GLY A 113 4.90 10.67 4.47
C GLY A 113 5.80 9.91 3.50
N PRO A 114 5.78 8.57 3.52
CA PRO A 114 6.68 7.75 2.72
C PRO A 114 6.41 7.91 1.22
N PRO A 115 7.41 7.64 0.35
CA PRO A 115 7.18 7.53 -1.09
C PRO A 115 6.09 6.48 -1.37
N GLY A 116 5.28 6.68 -2.41
CA GLY A 116 4.16 5.79 -2.73
C GLY A 116 2.88 6.01 -1.91
N ALA A 117 2.88 6.81 -0.84
CA ALA A 117 1.69 7.08 -0.01
C ALA A 117 0.61 7.97 -0.65
N GLY A 118 0.63 8.19 -1.96
CA GLY A 118 -0.42 8.96 -2.65
C GLY A 118 -0.35 10.51 -2.56
N LYS A 119 0.67 11.09 -1.92
CA LYS A 119 0.81 12.57 -1.75
C LYS A 119 0.72 13.36 -3.07
N SER A 120 1.37 12.87 -4.13
CA SER A 120 1.30 13.49 -5.45
C SER A 120 -0.09 13.37 -6.09
N THR A 121 -0.80 12.28 -5.82
CA THR A 121 -2.19 12.07 -6.26
C THR A 121 -3.11 13.05 -5.54
N PHE A 122 -2.94 13.21 -4.23
CA PHE A 122 -3.68 14.20 -3.43
C PHE A 122 -3.52 15.63 -3.98
N PHE A 123 -2.29 16.05 -4.30
CA PHE A 123 -2.06 17.36 -4.90
C PHE A 123 -2.88 17.57 -6.18
N ARG A 124 -2.81 16.63 -7.12
CA ARG A 124 -3.47 16.75 -8.43
C ARG A 124 -5.00 16.77 -8.32
N LEU A 125 -5.54 15.99 -7.40
CA LEU A 125 -7.00 15.83 -7.28
C LEU A 125 -7.65 16.89 -6.39
N ILE A 126 -6.93 17.41 -5.39
CA ILE A 126 -7.49 18.32 -4.38
C ILE A 126 -6.94 19.74 -4.51
N LEU A 127 -5.61 19.92 -4.49
CA LEU A 127 -4.99 21.24 -4.36
C LEU A 127 -4.80 21.96 -5.70
N GLU A 128 -4.46 21.24 -6.76
CA GLU A 128 -4.26 21.80 -8.10
C GLU A 128 -5.53 22.48 -8.65
N PRO A 129 -6.74 21.89 -8.53
CA PRO A 129 -7.99 22.57 -8.90
C PRO A 129 -8.30 23.81 -8.06
N LEU A 130 -7.77 23.90 -6.83
CA LEU A 130 -7.90 25.06 -5.95
C LEU A 130 -6.86 26.17 -6.25
N GLY A 131 -6.00 25.96 -7.25
CA GLY A 131 -5.02 26.96 -7.70
C GLY A 131 -3.66 26.90 -7.00
N PHE A 132 -3.43 25.92 -6.13
CA PHE A 132 -2.13 25.76 -5.45
C PHE A 132 -1.00 25.50 -6.45
N LYS A 133 0.18 26.05 -6.16
CA LYS A 133 1.40 25.77 -6.92
C LYS A 133 2.23 24.70 -6.25
N ARG A 134 2.64 23.69 -7.03
CA ARG A 134 3.49 22.60 -6.54
C ARG A 134 4.96 23.00 -6.55
N ILE A 135 5.63 22.78 -5.44
CA ILE A 135 7.08 22.85 -5.32
C ILE A 135 7.57 21.44 -5.04
N ASN A 136 8.48 20.94 -5.88
CA ASN A 136 9.00 19.58 -5.78
C ASN A 136 10.53 19.61 -5.82
N GLN A 137 11.18 19.18 -4.74
CA GLN A 137 12.65 19.18 -4.68
C GLN A 137 13.27 18.21 -5.67
N ASP A 138 12.61 17.10 -6.01
CA ASP A 138 13.14 16.17 -7.01
C ASP A 138 13.28 16.87 -8.39
N ALA A 139 12.40 17.83 -8.70
CA ALA A 139 12.46 18.61 -9.94
C ALA A 139 13.45 19.78 -9.85
N LEU A 140 13.48 20.48 -8.70
CA LEU A 140 14.30 21.67 -8.48
C LEU A 140 15.73 21.36 -8.03
N LYS A 141 16.01 20.10 -7.68
CA LYS A 141 17.29 19.49 -7.25
C LYS A 141 17.85 20.02 -5.92
N THR A 142 17.78 21.32 -5.65
CA THR A 142 18.38 21.93 -4.45
C THR A 142 17.34 22.62 -3.57
N LYS A 143 17.63 22.70 -2.27
CA LYS A 143 16.75 23.34 -1.29
C LYS A 143 16.63 24.84 -1.55
N GLU A 144 17.71 25.49 -1.97
CA GLU A 144 17.75 26.93 -2.27
C GLU A 144 16.79 27.27 -3.41
N LYS A 145 16.74 26.43 -4.45
CA LYS A 145 15.80 26.61 -5.57
C LYS A 145 14.35 26.39 -5.14
N CYS A 146 14.09 25.47 -4.22
CA CYS A 146 12.76 25.29 -3.65
C CYS A 146 12.33 26.52 -2.84
N MET A 147 13.23 27.07 -2.02
CA MET A 147 12.98 28.29 -1.25
C MET A 147 12.75 29.49 -2.17
N GLN A 148 13.55 29.65 -3.23
CA GLN A 148 13.36 30.70 -4.23
C GLN A 148 12.00 30.57 -4.93
N ALA A 149 11.63 29.37 -5.38
CA ALA A 149 10.34 29.13 -6.00
C ALA A 149 9.18 29.42 -5.03
N ALA A 150 9.33 29.05 -3.75
CA ALA A 150 8.35 29.36 -2.71
C ALA A 150 8.18 30.86 -2.54
N THR A 151 9.28 31.61 -2.40
CA THR A 151 9.24 33.07 -2.27
C THR A 151 8.60 33.73 -3.49
N VAL A 152 8.89 33.24 -4.71
CA VAL A 152 8.30 33.79 -5.94
C VAL A 152 6.78 33.55 -6.00
N PHE A 153 6.32 32.33 -5.71
CA PHE A 153 4.88 32.03 -5.74
C PHE A 153 4.12 32.75 -4.63
N LEU A 154 4.71 32.81 -3.42
CA LEU A 154 4.12 33.55 -2.32
C LEU A 154 4.10 35.06 -2.61
N GLY A 155 5.17 35.64 -3.16
CA GLY A 155 5.17 37.05 -3.58
C GLY A 155 4.14 37.36 -4.68
N GLY A 156 3.72 36.36 -5.45
CA GLY A 156 2.68 36.47 -6.48
C GLY A 156 1.25 36.23 -5.97
N GLY A 157 1.03 36.06 -4.67
CA GLY A 157 -0.31 35.83 -4.10
C GLY A 157 -0.81 34.39 -4.19
N PHE A 158 0.01 33.42 -4.60
CA PHE A 158 -0.40 32.02 -4.72
C PHE A 158 -0.17 31.24 -3.42
N SER A 159 -1.07 30.31 -3.11
CA SER A 159 -0.84 29.25 -2.12
C SER A 159 0.03 28.15 -2.72
N ILE A 160 0.86 27.51 -1.91
CA ILE A 160 1.87 26.54 -2.36
C ILE A 160 1.75 25.20 -1.63
N ALA A 161 2.10 24.12 -2.32
CA ALA A 161 2.23 22.79 -1.74
C ALA A 161 3.62 22.23 -2.01
N ILE A 162 4.34 21.84 -0.96
CA ILE A 162 5.73 21.42 -1.02
C ILE A 162 5.82 19.91 -0.82
N GLY A 163 6.33 19.22 -1.84
CA GLY A 163 6.61 17.79 -1.84
C GLY A 163 8.10 17.51 -1.75
N ARG A 164 8.47 16.86 -0.64
CA ARG A 164 9.83 16.51 -0.19
C ARG A 164 10.74 17.72 0.05
N VAL A 165 11.03 17.92 1.34
CA VAL A 165 12.27 18.50 1.90
C VAL A 165 13.07 17.35 2.49
#